data_AF-A0A6P7U8W3-F1
#
_entry.id   AF-A0A6P7U8W3-F1
#
_cell.length_a   1.000
_cell.length_b   1.000
_cell.length_c   1.000
_cell.angle_alpha   90.00
_cell.angle_beta   90.00
_cell.angle_gamma   90.00
#
_symmetry.space_group_name_H-M   'P 1'
#
loop_
_entity.id
_entity.type
_entity.pdbx_description
1 polymer ?
#
loop_
_entity_poly.entity_id
_entity_poly.type
_entity_poly.pdbx_seq_one_letter_code
_entity_poly.pdbx_strand_id
1 'polypeptide(L)'
;MESVKCIDPDKEHNFEAIPLSRDTIQRRQFHIAEHLNLSLLQKLNSQTTLFSLAIDESNDICDSAQLIIFIRTLSFDFEIHEDFLSMKSLPGNVRGQDIFEIVKQCCLEFKLDMTCLRGICTDGAPAMLGKKQGFVARLTEYVSEEYNNKSVIGVHCIIHQQALCSQMKKFEDTLNEVKQIIIYIRNNALRHRQFRTILSGSEISAEDILYHAQVRWLSQGETACRVLDLRKEISNFYSSKQKECPLDKKIS
;
A
#
# COMPACT_ATOMS: atom_id res chain seq x y z
N MET A 1 15.07 8.49 -26.18
CA MET A 1 16.36 9.20 -26.24
C MET A 1 16.51 10.18 -25.07
N GLU A 2 15.57 11.09 -24.81
CA GLU A 2 15.66 12.00 -23.64
C GLU A 2 15.87 11.29 -22.30
N SER A 3 15.17 10.18 -22.06
CA SER A 3 15.35 9.36 -20.86
C SER A 3 16.73 8.68 -20.78
N VAL A 4 17.36 8.37 -21.92
CA VAL A 4 18.72 7.81 -21.97
C VAL A 4 19.76 8.90 -21.72
N LYS A 5 19.59 10.09 -22.28
CA LYS A 5 20.43 11.28 -21.99
C LYS A 5 20.46 11.61 -20.49
N CYS A 6 19.35 11.41 -19.78
CA CYS A 6 19.29 11.64 -18.34
C CYS A 6 19.97 10.55 -17.49
N ILE A 7 20.11 9.32 -18.00
CA ILE A 7 20.62 8.18 -17.22
C ILE A 7 22.09 7.87 -17.55
N ASP A 8 22.42 7.84 -18.85
CA ASP A 8 23.77 7.50 -19.34
C ASP A 8 24.03 8.26 -20.66
N PRO A 9 24.39 9.56 -20.58
CA PRO A 9 24.48 10.44 -21.74
C PRO A 9 25.56 10.03 -22.75
N ASP A 10 26.63 9.37 -22.30
CA ASP A 10 27.75 8.96 -23.16
C ASP A 10 27.42 7.74 -24.03
N LYS A 11 26.35 7.01 -23.71
CA LYS A 11 25.96 5.78 -24.42
C LYS A 11 24.74 5.93 -25.31
N GLU A 12 24.24 7.13 -25.54
CA GLU A 12 23.01 7.36 -26.31
C GLU A 12 23.00 6.66 -27.68
N HIS A 13 24.12 6.72 -28.41
CA HIS A 13 24.31 6.07 -29.71
C HIS A 13 24.11 4.53 -29.67
N ASN A 14 24.37 3.89 -28.53
CA ASN A 14 24.15 2.44 -28.35
C ASN A 14 22.65 2.09 -28.32
N PHE A 15 21.79 3.06 -28.02
CA PHE A 15 20.34 2.86 -27.93
C PHE A 15 19.60 3.35 -29.19
N GLU A 16 20.27 4.05 -30.12
CA GLU A 16 19.67 4.47 -31.39
C GLU A 16 19.33 3.28 -32.29
N ALA A 17 20.12 2.21 -32.23
CA ALA A 17 19.90 0.99 -33.01
C ALA A 17 18.77 0.10 -32.46
N ILE A 18 18.19 0.44 -31.30
CA ILE A 18 17.17 -0.37 -30.63
C ILE A 18 15.81 -0.10 -31.29
N PRO A 19 15.16 -1.10 -31.91
CA PRO A 19 13.86 -0.88 -32.53
C PRO A 19 12.80 -0.59 -31.46
N LEU A 20 12.08 0.52 -31.63
CA LEU A 20 11.02 0.99 -30.72
C LEU A 20 9.62 0.84 -31.34
N SER A 21 9.47 0.03 -32.39
CA SER A 21 8.14 -0.25 -32.94
C SER A 21 7.26 -0.89 -31.86
N ARG A 22 5.95 -0.62 -31.95
CA ARG A 22 4.95 -1.19 -31.04
C ARG A 22 5.12 -2.71 -30.89
N ASP A 23 5.30 -3.41 -32.01
CA ASP A 23 5.44 -4.87 -32.03
C ASP A 23 6.74 -5.34 -31.35
N THR A 24 7.82 -4.58 -31.47
CA THR A 24 9.10 -4.90 -30.81
C THR A 24 8.98 -4.70 -29.31
N ILE A 25 8.37 -3.60 -28.87
CA ILE A 25 8.15 -3.32 -27.44
C ILE A 25 7.24 -4.39 -26.82
N GLN A 26 6.13 -4.73 -27.48
CA GLN A 26 5.23 -5.78 -27.02
C GLN A 26 5.95 -7.13 -26.88
N ARG A 27 6.75 -7.51 -27.89
CA ARG A 27 7.51 -8.76 -27.84
C ARG A 27 8.54 -8.76 -26.70
N ARG A 28 9.20 -7.63 -26.44
CA ARG A 28 10.13 -7.50 -25.32
C ARG A 28 9.44 -7.60 -23.97
N GLN A 29 8.28 -6.94 -23.82
CA GLN A 29 7.47 -7.08 -22.61
C GLN A 29 7.08 -8.53 -22.37
N PHE A 30 6.69 -9.26 -23.42
CA PHE A 30 6.37 -10.68 -23.34
C PHE A 30 7.58 -11.51 -22.92
N HIS A 31 8.75 -11.33 -23.55
CA HIS A 31 9.97 -12.05 -23.16
C HIS A 31 10.43 -11.74 -21.74
N ILE A 32 10.30 -10.48 -21.29
CA ILE A 32 10.60 -10.09 -19.90
C ILE A 32 9.64 -10.81 -18.95
N ALA A 33 8.34 -10.78 -19.23
CA ALA A 33 7.34 -11.46 -18.41
C ALA A 33 7.57 -12.98 -18.35
N GLU A 34 7.86 -13.61 -19.49
CA GLU A 34 8.21 -15.03 -19.58
C GLU A 34 9.46 -15.35 -18.76
N HIS A 35 10.53 -14.57 -18.91
CA HIS A 35 11.75 -14.75 -18.15
C HIS A 35 11.55 -14.56 -16.64
N LEU A 36 10.78 -13.55 -16.23
CA LEU A 36 10.42 -13.34 -14.82
C LEU A 36 9.63 -14.53 -14.27
N ASN A 37 8.67 -15.05 -15.04
CA ASN A 37 7.87 -16.21 -14.64
C ASN A 37 8.73 -17.47 -14.49
N LEU A 38 9.61 -17.75 -15.47
CA LEU A 38 10.55 -18.87 -15.39
C LEU A 38 11.50 -18.74 -14.19
N SER A 39 12.02 -17.54 -13.95
CA SER A 39 12.90 -17.26 -12.81
C SER A 39 12.17 -17.48 -11.48
N LEU A 40 10.92 -17.03 -11.39
CA LEU A 40 10.08 -17.24 -10.21
C LEU A 40 9.81 -18.73 -9.97
N LEU A 41 9.40 -19.47 -11.00
CA LEU A 41 9.18 -20.91 -10.91
C LEU A 41 10.45 -21.67 -10.48
N GLN A 42 11.62 -21.26 -10.98
CA GLN A 42 12.89 -21.85 -10.55
C GLN A 42 13.15 -21.61 -9.06
N LYS A 43 12.98 -20.37 -8.57
CA LYS A 43 13.12 -20.05 -7.14
C LYS A 43 12.14 -20.85 -6.28
N LEU A 44 10.87 -20.90 -6.69
CA LEU A 44 9.82 -21.61 -5.97
C LEU A 44 10.14 -23.10 -5.82
N ASN A 45 10.59 -23.75 -6.90
CA ASN A 45 10.88 -25.19 -6.89
C ASN A 45 12.21 -25.56 -6.22
N SER A 46 13.21 -24.69 -6.25
CA SER A 46 14.58 -25.03 -5.81
C SER A 46 14.92 -24.53 -4.40
N GLN A 47 14.26 -23.47 -3.94
CA GLN A 47 14.68 -22.77 -2.72
C GLN A 47 13.61 -22.69 -1.66
N THR A 48 12.32 -22.91 -1.96
CA THR A 48 11.25 -22.60 -1.01
C THR A 48 10.99 -23.74 -0.02
N THR A 49 11.10 -23.44 1.27
CA THR A 49 10.70 -24.35 2.35
C THR A 49 9.28 -24.09 2.82
N LEU A 50 8.92 -22.82 2.99
CA LEU A 50 7.64 -22.33 3.47
C LEU A 50 7.27 -21.07 2.71
N PHE A 51 5.97 -20.79 2.61
CA PHE A 51 5.52 -19.53 2.03
C PHE A 51 4.22 -19.01 2.64
N SER A 52 3.96 -17.73 2.39
CA SER A 52 2.69 -17.07 2.64
C SER A 52 2.24 -16.28 1.41
N LEU A 53 0.94 -16.02 1.34
CA LEU A 53 0.33 -15.24 0.27
C LEU A 53 -0.19 -13.93 0.84
N ALA A 54 0.02 -12.83 0.14
CA ALA A 54 -0.66 -11.56 0.39
C ALA A 54 -1.56 -11.25 -0.80
N ILE A 55 -2.85 -11.05 -0.51
CA ILE A 55 -3.89 -10.96 -1.51
C ILE A 55 -4.66 -9.68 -1.28
N ASP A 56 -4.75 -8.87 -2.33
CA ASP A 56 -5.43 -7.57 -2.30
C ASP A 56 -6.31 -7.40 -3.53
N GLU A 57 -7.44 -6.73 -3.36
CA GLU A 57 -8.32 -6.35 -4.46
C GLU A 57 -7.99 -4.93 -4.91
N SER A 58 -7.74 -4.76 -6.20
CA SER A 58 -7.49 -3.45 -6.81
C SER A 58 -8.46 -3.25 -7.98
N ASN A 59 -8.93 -2.02 -8.17
CA ASN A 59 -9.70 -1.66 -9.36
C ASN A 59 -8.76 -1.10 -10.43
N ASP A 60 -8.96 -1.50 -11.69
CA ASP A 60 -8.28 -0.87 -12.81
C ASP A 60 -8.99 0.41 -13.30
N ILE A 61 -8.41 1.08 -14.29
CA ILE A 61 -8.92 2.35 -14.85
C ILE A 61 -10.33 2.19 -15.46
N CYS A 62 -10.73 0.96 -15.80
CA CYS A 62 -12.01 0.62 -16.38
C CYS A 62 -12.98 0.02 -15.36
N ASP A 63 -12.74 0.25 -14.06
CA ASP A 63 -13.53 -0.30 -12.93
C ASP A 63 -13.62 -1.84 -12.91
N SER A 64 -12.68 -2.54 -13.57
CA SER A 64 -12.59 -3.99 -13.46
C SER A 64 -11.79 -4.34 -12.22
N ALA A 65 -12.41 -5.11 -11.33
CA ALA A 65 -11.75 -5.61 -10.13
C ALA A 65 -10.68 -6.65 -10.50
N GLN A 66 -9.51 -6.54 -9.90
CA GLN A 66 -8.36 -7.41 -10.11
C GLN A 66 -7.84 -7.88 -8.76
N LEU A 67 -7.60 -9.17 -8.66
CA LEU A 67 -6.96 -9.79 -7.50
C LEU A 67 -5.46 -9.81 -7.72
N ILE A 68 -4.73 -9.10 -6.87
CA ILE A 68 -3.28 -9.07 -6.86
C ILE A 68 -2.78 -10.07 -5.83
N ILE A 69 -1.88 -10.97 -6.24
CA ILE A 69 -1.35 -12.05 -5.40
C ILE A 69 0.16 -11.88 -5.33
N PHE A 70 0.67 -11.60 -4.13
CA PHE A 70 2.08 -11.66 -3.81
C PHE A 70 2.39 -12.93 -3.05
N ILE A 71 3.59 -13.46 -3.26
CA ILE A 71 4.12 -14.59 -2.51
C ILE A 71 5.33 -14.15 -1.71
N ARG A 72 5.37 -14.56 -0.45
CA ARG A 72 6.53 -14.43 0.42
C ARG A 72 7.05 -15.81 0.73
N THR A 73 8.28 -16.10 0.36
CA THR A 73 8.92 -17.40 0.53
C THR A 73 10.03 -17.33 1.58
N LEU A 74 10.30 -18.46 2.22
CA LEU A 74 11.43 -18.67 3.10
C LEU A 74 12.37 -19.71 2.46
N SER A 75 13.63 -19.34 2.25
CA SER A 75 14.62 -20.24 1.67
C SER A 75 15.18 -21.24 2.69
N PHE A 76 15.90 -22.26 2.22
CA PHE A 76 16.65 -23.18 3.10
C PHE A 76 17.72 -22.46 3.94
N ASP A 77 18.22 -21.33 3.45
CA ASP A 77 19.20 -20.47 4.13
C ASP A 77 18.53 -19.44 5.06
N PHE A 78 17.23 -19.59 5.31
CA PHE A 78 16.40 -18.67 6.10
C PHE A 78 16.30 -17.25 5.53
N GLU A 79 16.51 -17.09 4.23
CA GLU A 79 16.29 -15.81 3.55
C GLU A 79 14.82 -15.66 3.15
N ILE A 80 14.31 -14.44 3.34
CA ILE A 80 12.94 -14.09 2.97
C ILE A 80 12.96 -13.43 1.60
N HIS A 81 12.17 -13.94 0.67
CA HIS A 81 11.96 -13.31 -0.63
C HIS A 81 10.49 -12.99 -0.83
N GLU A 82 10.22 -11.78 -1.31
CA GLU A 82 8.88 -11.34 -1.70
C GLU A 82 8.87 -11.11 -3.20
N ASP A 83 7.94 -11.76 -3.89
CA ASP A 83 7.81 -11.67 -5.33
C ASP A 83 6.32 -11.53 -5.70
N PHE A 84 6.07 -10.88 -6.84
CA PHE A 84 4.74 -10.81 -7.43
C PHE A 84 4.41 -12.16 -8.09
N LEU A 85 3.35 -12.83 -7.64
CA LEU A 85 2.97 -14.14 -8.16
C LEU A 85 2.07 -14.00 -9.37
N SER A 86 0.95 -13.29 -9.23
CA SER A 86 -0.01 -13.14 -10.32
C SER A 86 -1.00 -12.01 -10.07
N MET A 87 -1.66 -11.60 -11.16
CA MET A 87 -2.80 -10.70 -11.14
C MET A 87 -3.92 -11.34 -11.95
N LYS A 88 -5.09 -11.50 -11.34
CA LYS A 88 -6.21 -12.24 -11.92
C LYS A 88 -7.44 -11.34 -11.93
N SER A 89 -8.15 -11.29 -13.06
CA SER A 89 -9.40 -10.54 -13.15
C SER A 89 -10.49 -11.18 -12.28
N LEU A 90 -11.24 -10.35 -11.56
CA LEU A 90 -12.37 -10.78 -10.76
C LEU A 90 -13.68 -10.53 -11.53
N PRO A 91 -14.67 -11.44 -11.43
CA PRO A 91 -16.01 -11.20 -11.97
C PRO A 91 -16.75 -10.15 -11.13
N GLY A 92 -17.75 -9.48 -11.70
CA GLY A 92 -18.39 -8.31 -11.07
C GLY A 92 -19.02 -8.53 -9.68
N ASN A 93 -19.45 -9.75 -9.34
CA ASN A 93 -19.89 -10.09 -7.98
C ASN A 93 -18.83 -10.97 -7.30
N VAL A 94 -17.95 -10.37 -6.51
CA VAL A 94 -16.83 -11.06 -5.86
C VAL A 94 -17.26 -11.66 -4.52
N ARG A 95 -17.44 -12.98 -4.45
CA ARG A 95 -17.63 -13.72 -3.19
C ARG A 95 -16.33 -14.41 -2.81
N GLY A 96 -16.21 -14.79 -1.53
CA GLY A 96 -15.07 -15.56 -1.04
C GLY A 96 -14.85 -16.89 -1.77
N GLN A 97 -15.90 -17.48 -2.35
CA GLN A 97 -15.78 -18.66 -3.21
C GLN A 97 -15.03 -18.36 -4.51
N ASP A 98 -15.37 -17.25 -5.17
CA ASP A 98 -14.81 -16.90 -6.47
C ASP A 98 -13.31 -16.58 -6.32
N ILE A 99 -12.94 -15.86 -5.24
CA ILE A 99 -11.53 -15.61 -4.87
C ILE A 99 -10.80 -16.92 -4.58
N PHE A 100 -11.43 -17.84 -3.82
CA PHE A 100 -10.84 -19.14 -3.50
C PHE A 100 -10.51 -19.95 -4.75
N GLU A 101 -11.43 -20.04 -5.71
CA GLU A 101 -11.21 -20.78 -6.96
C GLU A 101 -10.06 -20.19 -7.78
N ILE A 102 -10.00 -18.85 -7.89
CA ILE A 102 -8.93 -18.14 -8.60
C ILE A 102 -7.58 -18.39 -7.94
N VAL A 103 -7.48 -18.26 -6.62
CA VAL A 103 -6.22 -18.46 -5.88
C VAL A 103 -5.81 -19.91 -5.93
N LYS A 104 -6.74 -20.86 -5.76
CA LYS A 104 -6.48 -22.29 -5.90
C LYS A 104 -5.90 -22.60 -7.28
N GLN A 105 -6.53 -22.10 -8.34
CA GLN A 105 -6.05 -22.31 -9.71
C GLN A 105 -4.66 -21.69 -9.92
N CYS A 106 -4.41 -20.49 -9.38
CA CYS A 106 -3.11 -19.87 -9.39
C CYS A 106 -2.04 -20.73 -8.70
N CYS A 107 -2.31 -21.25 -7.50
CA CYS A 107 -1.37 -22.13 -6.80
C CYS A 107 -1.05 -23.40 -7.61
N LEU A 108 -2.03 -23.97 -8.31
CA LEU A 108 -1.84 -25.13 -9.19
C LEU A 108 -0.99 -24.78 -10.42
N GLU A 109 -1.25 -23.64 -11.06
CA GLU A 109 -0.47 -23.14 -12.21
C GLU A 109 1.02 -22.99 -11.86
N PHE A 110 1.31 -22.45 -10.67
CA PHE A 110 2.67 -22.26 -10.17
C PHE A 110 3.23 -23.50 -9.45
N LYS A 111 2.47 -24.60 -9.38
CA LYS A 111 2.85 -25.86 -8.74
C LYS A 111 3.31 -25.68 -7.28
N LEU A 112 2.63 -24.80 -6.56
CA LEU A 112 2.96 -24.55 -5.16
C LEU A 112 2.59 -25.75 -4.29
N ASP A 113 3.52 -26.17 -3.43
CA ASP A 113 3.25 -27.22 -2.44
C ASP A 113 2.44 -26.64 -1.28
N MET A 114 1.14 -26.91 -1.26
CA MET A 114 0.24 -26.40 -0.23
C MET A 114 0.54 -26.94 1.17
N THR A 115 1.37 -28.00 1.32
CA THR A 115 1.87 -28.43 2.64
C THR A 115 2.82 -27.41 3.28
N CYS A 116 3.44 -26.56 2.46
CA CYS A 116 4.38 -25.50 2.85
C CYS A 116 3.72 -24.15 3.13
N LEU A 117 2.42 -23.99 2.83
CA LEU A 117 1.69 -22.75 3.11
C LEU A 117 1.57 -22.52 4.62
N ARG A 118 1.90 -21.31 5.09
CA ARG A 118 1.83 -20.92 6.50
C ARG A 118 0.99 -19.68 6.77
N GLY A 119 0.84 -18.78 5.81
CA GLY A 119 0.16 -17.50 6.04
C GLY A 119 -0.64 -17.02 4.86
N ILE A 120 -1.76 -16.36 5.14
CA ILE A 120 -2.57 -15.63 4.16
C ILE A 120 -2.85 -14.24 4.72
N CYS A 121 -2.45 -13.19 4.02
CA CYS A 121 -2.72 -11.80 4.37
C CYS A 121 -3.78 -11.21 3.43
N THR A 122 -4.81 -10.57 3.98
CA THR A 122 -5.90 -9.93 3.21
C THR A 122 -6.32 -8.60 3.81
N ASP A 123 -6.99 -7.74 3.04
CA ASP A 123 -7.53 -6.42 3.44
C ASP A 123 -8.65 -6.45 4.50
N GLY A 124 -9.11 -7.65 4.87
CA GLY A 124 -10.13 -7.83 5.88
C GLY A 124 -11.57 -7.69 5.39
N ALA A 125 -11.82 -7.58 4.09
CA ALA A 125 -13.16 -7.51 3.54
C ALA A 125 -14.01 -8.74 3.93
N PRO A 126 -15.36 -8.62 4.04
CA PRO A 126 -16.22 -9.75 4.38
C PRO A 126 -16.07 -10.97 3.47
N ALA A 127 -15.80 -10.76 2.18
CA ALA A 127 -15.52 -11.82 1.22
C ALA A 127 -14.19 -12.55 1.51
N MET A 128 -13.22 -11.87 2.14
CA MET A 128 -11.93 -12.44 2.54
C MET A 128 -12.01 -13.19 3.88
N LEU A 129 -12.50 -12.53 4.94
CA LEU A 129 -12.44 -13.01 6.33
C LEU A 129 -13.72 -13.66 6.87
N GLY A 130 -14.78 -13.80 6.06
CA GLY A 130 -16.02 -14.44 6.47
C GLY A 130 -15.77 -15.83 7.10
N LYS A 131 -16.24 -16.04 8.34
CA LYS A 131 -15.91 -17.23 9.16
C LYS A 131 -16.16 -18.59 8.51
N LYS A 132 -17.11 -18.68 7.58
CA LYS A 132 -17.48 -19.91 6.86
C LYS A 132 -17.36 -19.74 5.35
N GLN A 133 -17.87 -18.63 4.83
CA GLN A 133 -17.96 -18.40 3.39
C GLN A 133 -16.83 -17.52 2.83
N GLY A 134 -15.95 -17.00 3.69
CA GLY A 134 -14.83 -16.17 3.30
C GLY A 134 -13.71 -16.98 2.66
N PHE A 135 -12.96 -16.34 1.79
CA PHE A 135 -11.83 -16.94 1.08
C PHE A 135 -10.83 -17.62 2.03
N VAL A 136 -10.40 -16.94 3.11
CA VAL A 136 -9.38 -17.48 4.03
C VAL A 136 -9.87 -18.75 4.71
N ALA A 137 -11.14 -18.80 5.12
CA ALA A 137 -11.74 -19.98 5.74
C ALA A 137 -11.75 -21.17 4.76
N ARG A 138 -12.21 -20.94 3.52
CA ARG A 138 -12.26 -21.96 2.46
C ARG A 138 -10.89 -22.51 2.09
N LEU A 139 -9.90 -21.62 1.92
CA LEU A 139 -8.55 -22.05 1.57
C LEU A 139 -7.91 -22.85 2.70
N THR A 140 -8.12 -22.44 3.95
CA THR A 140 -7.61 -23.16 5.12
C THR A 140 -8.26 -24.54 5.26
N GLU A 141 -9.57 -24.65 5.03
CA GLU A 141 -10.30 -25.94 5.02
C GLU A 141 -9.77 -26.86 3.91
N TYR A 142 -9.70 -26.38 2.67
CA TYR A 142 -9.14 -27.11 1.54
C TYR A 142 -7.72 -27.63 1.80
N VAL A 143 -6.84 -26.78 2.36
CA VAL A 143 -5.45 -27.15 2.65
C VAL A 143 -5.35 -28.15 3.81
N SER A 144 -6.22 -28.03 4.80
CA SER A 144 -6.31 -28.99 5.90
C SER A 144 -6.79 -30.36 5.44
N GLU A 145 -7.79 -30.41 4.56
CA GLU A 145 -8.40 -31.67 4.10
C GLU A 145 -7.53 -32.39 3.06
N GLU A 146 -7.03 -31.66 2.05
CA GLU A 146 -6.34 -32.26 0.90
C GLU A 146 -4.84 -32.45 1.13
N TYR A 147 -4.23 -31.63 1.98
CA TYR A 147 -2.76 -31.64 2.21
C TYR A 147 -2.39 -31.92 3.67
N ASN A 148 -3.37 -32.19 4.54
CA ASN A 148 -3.18 -32.40 5.98
C ASN A 148 -2.38 -31.26 6.65
N ASN A 149 -2.48 -30.04 6.14
CA ASN A 149 -1.77 -28.88 6.67
C ASN A 149 -2.73 -28.00 7.47
N LYS A 150 -2.58 -28.05 8.80
CA LYS A 150 -3.39 -27.30 9.78
C LYS A 150 -2.70 -26.05 10.32
N SER A 151 -1.57 -25.67 9.71
CA SER A 151 -0.69 -24.60 10.20
C SER A 151 -0.88 -23.28 9.46
N VAL A 152 -1.92 -23.15 8.64
CA VAL A 152 -2.22 -21.93 7.88
C VAL A 152 -2.87 -20.89 8.80
N ILE A 153 -2.31 -19.68 8.82
CA ILE A 153 -2.80 -18.56 9.62
C ILE A 153 -3.31 -17.45 8.69
N GLY A 154 -4.55 -17.03 8.90
CA GLY A 154 -5.12 -15.83 8.29
C GLY A 154 -4.76 -14.58 9.09
N VAL A 155 -4.20 -13.57 8.42
CA VAL A 155 -3.83 -12.28 9.00
C VAL A 155 -4.53 -11.17 8.24
N HIS A 156 -5.08 -10.20 8.98
CA HIS A 156 -5.60 -8.97 8.39
C HIS A 156 -4.43 -8.01 8.16
N CYS A 157 -4.31 -7.49 6.95
CA CYS A 157 -3.30 -6.52 6.53
C CYS A 157 -3.20 -5.34 7.52
N ILE A 158 -2.00 -5.17 8.10
CA ILE A 158 -1.74 -4.13 9.11
C ILE A 158 -1.98 -2.72 8.56
N ILE A 159 -1.68 -2.48 7.28
CA ILE A 159 -1.89 -1.20 6.60
C ILE A 159 -3.39 -0.86 6.57
N HIS A 160 -4.23 -1.85 6.26
CA HIS A 160 -5.69 -1.68 6.25
C HIS A 160 -6.22 -1.48 7.68
N GLN A 161 -5.74 -2.26 8.66
CA GLN A 161 -6.10 -2.06 10.06
C GLN A 161 -5.74 -0.66 10.57
N GLN A 162 -4.53 -0.19 10.27
CA GLN A 162 -4.10 1.15 10.66
C GLN A 162 -4.92 2.24 9.95
N ALA A 163 -5.25 2.06 8.67
CA ALA A 163 -6.16 2.95 7.96
C ALA A 163 -7.55 3.00 8.63
N LEU A 164 -8.12 1.85 9.01
CA LEU A 164 -9.38 1.76 9.74
C LEU A 164 -9.30 2.41 11.13
N CYS A 165 -8.19 2.23 11.84
CA CYS A 165 -7.95 2.89 13.12
C CYS A 165 -7.92 4.42 12.97
N SER A 166 -7.35 4.97 11.88
CA SER A 166 -7.35 6.42 11.62
C SER A 166 -8.76 7.00 11.40
N GLN A 167 -9.72 6.16 11.03
CA GLN A 167 -11.12 6.54 10.82
C GLN A 167 -12.00 6.37 12.08
N MET A 168 -11.41 6.02 13.22
CA MET A 168 -12.16 5.85 14.46
C MET A 168 -12.75 7.18 14.94
N LYS A 169 -14.07 7.18 15.17
CA LYS A 169 -14.84 8.34 15.69
C LYS A 169 -14.27 8.96 16.97
N LYS A 170 -13.56 8.18 17.79
CA LYS A 170 -12.95 8.66 19.04
C LYS A 170 -11.95 9.81 18.84
N PHE A 171 -11.37 9.93 17.65
CA PHE A 171 -10.42 11.00 17.32
C PHE A 171 -10.98 11.99 16.29
N GLU A 172 -12.25 11.85 15.91
CA GLU A 172 -12.84 12.63 14.82
C GLU A 172 -12.82 14.13 15.11
N ASP A 173 -13.22 14.54 16.32
CA ASP A 173 -13.21 15.94 16.73
C ASP A 173 -11.80 16.54 16.70
N THR A 174 -10.82 15.86 17.30
CA THR A 174 -9.41 16.29 17.33
C THR A 174 -8.83 16.36 15.92
N LEU A 175 -9.07 15.36 15.08
CA LEU A 175 -8.59 15.34 13.70
C LEU A 175 -9.26 16.42 12.84
N ASN A 176 -10.53 16.73 13.10
CA ASN A 176 -11.24 17.82 12.43
C ASN A 176 -10.70 19.19 12.85
N GLU A 177 -10.41 19.41 14.13
CA GLU A 177 -9.75 20.63 14.63
C GLU A 177 -8.38 20.83 13.95
N VAL A 178 -7.55 19.77 13.91
CA VAL A 178 -6.25 19.77 13.22
C VAL A 178 -6.41 20.11 11.74
N LYS A 179 -7.35 19.45 11.03
CA LYS A 179 -7.66 19.72 9.61
C LYS A 179 -8.07 21.17 9.39
N GLN A 180 -8.94 21.73 10.23
CA GLN A 180 -9.37 23.13 10.13
C GLN A 180 -8.20 24.11 10.26
N ILE A 181 -7.26 23.85 11.17
CA ILE A 181 -6.05 24.67 11.35
C ILE A 181 -5.20 24.66 10.08
N ILE A 182 -4.89 23.47 9.56
CA ILE A 182 -4.08 23.29 8.35
C ILE A 182 -4.74 23.99 7.17
N ILE A 183 -6.03 23.72 6.93
CA ILE A 183 -6.81 24.33 5.86
C ILE A 183 -6.80 25.85 5.97
N TYR A 184 -7.01 26.39 7.18
CA TYR A 184 -6.99 27.83 7.40
C TYR A 184 -5.64 28.45 7.04
N ILE A 185 -4.53 27.84 7.42
CA ILE A 185 -3.19 28.38 7.14
C ILE A 185 -2.82 28.19 5.66
N ARG A 186 -3.03 26.99 5.11
CA ARG A 186 -2.50 26.56 3.80
C ARG A 186 -3.38 26.90 2.60
N ASN A 187 -4.71 26.98 2.73
CA ASN A 187 -5.59 27.26 1.58
C ASN A 187 -5.47 28.69 1.03
N ASN A 188 -4.63 29.55 1.60
CA ASN A 188 -4.40 30.89 1.09
C ASN A 188 -2.90 31.20 1.11
N ALA A 189 -2.35 31.51 -0.07
CA ALA A 189 -0.92 31.75 -0.25
C ALA A 189 -0.39 32.94 0.56
N LEU A 190 -1.22 33.95 0.85
CA LEU A 190 -0.81 35.06 1.71
C LEU A 190 -0.73 34.63 3.17
N ARG A 191 -1.75 33.94 3.68
CA ARG A 191 -1.76 33.39 5.05
C ARG A 191 -0.58 32.44 5.27
N HIS A 192 -0.31 31.56 4.31
CA HIS A 192 0.81 30.64 4.39
C HIS A 192 2.16 31.36 4.42
N ARG A 193 2.40 32.35 3.55
CA ARG A 193 3.64 33.15 3.58
C ARG A 193 3.81 33.92 4.90
N GLN A 194 2.73 34.47 5.44
CA GLN A 194 2.74 35.16 6.73
C GLN A 194 3.06 34.19 7.87
N PHE A 195 2.46 32.99 7.86
CA PHE A 195 2.79 31.94 8.83
C PHE A 195 4.25 31.51 8.74
N ARG A 196 4.79 31.32 7.52
CA ARG A 196 6.22 31.01 7.33
C ARG A 196 7.16 32.09 7.86
N THR A 197 6.74 33.36 7.83
CA THR A 197 7.53 34.46 8.41
C THR A 197 7.63 34.34 9.93
N ILE A 198 6.55 33.89 10.58
CA ILE A 198 6.54 33.59 12.03
C ILE A 198 7.45 32.40 12.32
N LEU A 199 7.39 31.33 11.50
CA LEU A 199 8.26 30.17 11.66
C LEU A 199 9.75 30.54 11.57
N SER A 200 10.14 31.37 10.59
CA SER A 200 11.54 31.80 10.43
C SER A 200 12.06 32.66 11.58
N GLY A 201 11.18 33.24 12.39
CA GLY A 201 11.54 34.03 13.57
C GLY A 201 11.54 33.21 14.88
N SER A 202 11.16 31.93 14.84
CA SER A 202 11.20 31.03 16.00
C SER A 202 12.58 30.37 16.11
N GLU A 203 13.04 30.10 17.33
CA GLU A 203 14.30 29.38 17.60
C GLU A 203 14.24 27.89 17.22
N ILE A 204 13.05 27.38 16.89
CA ILE A 204 12.84 26.02 16.41
C ILE A 204 13.29 25.96 14.95
N SER A 205 14.09 24.95 14.58
CA SER A 205 14.32 24.57 13.17
C SER A 205 13.06 23.94 12.58
N ALA A 206 11.95 24.66 12.67
CA ALA A 206 10.61 24.16 12.43
C ALA A 206 10.39 23.97 10.93
N GLU A 207 10.20 22.72 10.54
CA GLU A 207 9.64 22.40 9.24
C GLU A 207 8.20 22.94 9.13
N ASP A 208 7.83 23.40 7.94
CA ASP A 208 6.54 24.04 7.64
C ASP A 208 5.33 23.11 7.95
N ILE A 209 4.12 23.68 8.06
CA ILE A 209 2.89 22.88 8.19
C ILE A 209 2.65 22.10 6.89
N LEU A 210 2.51 20.77 7.03
CA LEU A 210 2.20 19.88 5.93
C LEU A 210 0.77 20.10 5.42
N TYR A 211 0.59 20.09 4.11
CA TYR A 211 -0.75 20.03 3.52
C TYR A 211 -1.24 18.58 3.56
N HIS A 212 -2.39 18.35 4.18
CA HIS A 212 -2.98 17.02 4.25
C HIS A 212 -3.35 16.52 2.84
N ALA A 213 -2.55 15.60 2.29
CA ALA A 213 -2.96 14.83 1.13
C ALA A 213 -3.88 13.69 1.64
N GLN A 214 -5.16 13.74 1.28
CA GLN A 214 -6.16 12.71 1.64
C GLN A 214 -5.77 11.27 1.26
N VAL A 215 -4.73 11.10 0.43
CA VAL A 215 -4.34 9.82 -0.17
C VAL A 215 -3.43 8.97 0.74
N ARG A 216 -2.86 9.52 1.81
CA ARG A 216 -2.03 8.73 2.76
C ARG A 216 -2.49 8.94 4.19
N TRP A 217 -3.30 8.02 4.68
CA TRP A 217 -3.77 8.00 6.07
C TRP A 217 -2.61 8.06 7.10
N LEU A 218 -1.42 7.55 6.75
CA LEU A 218 -0.18 7.68 7.54
C LEU A 218 0.20 9.14 7.83
N SER A 219 -0.15 10.09 6.96
CA SER A 219 0.17 11.51 7.14
C SER A 219 -0.70 12.21 8.19
N GLN A 220 -1.81 11.60 8.63
CA GLN A 220 -2.70 12.23 9.61
C GLN A 220 -2.02 12.37 10.98
N GLY A 221 -1.30 11.34 11.42
CA GLY A 221 -0.55 11.37 12.67
C GLY A 221 0.58 12.39 12.63
N GLU A 222 1.39 12.38 11.57
CA GLU A 222 2.47 13.36 11.37
C GLU A 222 1.94 14.79 11.34
N THR A 223 0.80 15.03 10.69
CA THR A 223 0.24 16.38 10.63
C THR A 223 -0.32 16.83 11.98
N ALA A 224 -0.90 15.91 12.77
CA ALA A 224 -1.33 16.21 14.13
C ALA A 224 -0.13 16.53 15.05
N CYS A 225 0.95 15.72 14.99
CA CYS A 225 2.21 15.99 15.69
C CYS A 225 2.78 17.35 15.29
N ARG A 226 2.84 17.67 13.99
CA ARG A 226 3.33 18.96 13.49
C ARG A 226 2.50 20.14 14.01
N VAL A 227 1.18 20.00 14.10
CA VAL A 227 0.32 21.05 14.67
C VAL A 227 0.59 21.23 16.17
N LEU A 228 0.86 20.16 16.92
CA LEU A 228 1.23 20.25 18.33
C LEU A 228 2.62 20.87 18.53
N ASP A 229 3.60 20.50 17.71
CA ASP A 229 4.96 21.04 17.77
C ASP A 229 4.96 22.55 17.51
N LEU A 230 4.11 23.01 16.57
CA LEU A 230 3.97 24.41 16.18
C LEU A 230 2.88 25.16 16.95
N ARG A 231 2.39 24.61 18.07
CA ARG A 231 1.23 25.18 18.80
C ARG A 231 1.39 26.66 19.13
N LYS A 232 2.59 27.10 19.51
CA LYS A 232 2.86 28.49 19.90
C LYS A 232 2.80 29.41 18.69
N GLU A 233 3.43 29.01 17.60
CA GLU A 233 3.47 29.72 16.33
C GLU A 233 2.08 29.80 15.70
N ILE A 234 1.30 28.71 15.80
CA ILE A 234 -0.09 28.67 15.36
C ILE A 234 -0.95 29.62 16.20
N SER A 235 -0.88 29.58 17.53
CA SER A 235 -1.66 30.50 18.36
C SER A 235 -1.26 31.96 18.11
N ASN A 236 0.03 32.26 17.99
CA ASN A 236 0.52 33.59 17.61
C ASN A 236 -0.01 34.05 16.24
N PHE A 237 -0.02 33.15 15.26
CA PHE A 237 -0.57 33.44 13.93
C PHE A 237 -2.07 33.74 14.01
N TYR A 238 -2.86 32.96 14.74
CA TYR A 238 -4.28 33.19 14.94
C TYR A 238 -4.57 34.52 15.65
N SER A 239 -3.81 34.85 16.70
CA SER A 239 -3.89 36.16 17.37
C SER A 239 -3.57 37.32 16.43
N SER A 240 -2.56 37.18 15.56
CA SER A 240 -2.24 38.19 14.53
C SER A 240 -3.36 38.40 13.51
N LYS A 241 -4.26 37.42 13.38
CA LYS A 241 -5.47 37.48 12.53
C LYS A 241 -6.72 37.86 13.30
N GLN A 242 -6.61 38.23 14.58
CA GLN A 242 -7.73 38.52 15.47
C GLN A 242 -8.76 37.38 15.49
N LYS A 243 -8.28 36.14 15.42
CA LYS A 243 -9.10 34.93 15.40
C LYS A 243 -8.76 34.05 16.60
N GLU A 244 -9.77 33.46 17.20
CA GLU A 244 -9.60 32.49 18.27
C GLU A 244 -8.95 31.20 17.72
N CYS A 245 -7.87 30.74 18.36
CA CYS A 245 -7.18 29.52 17.98
C CYS A 245 -7.93 28.29 18.53
N PRO A 246 -8.26 27.28 17.69
CA PRO A 246 -8.88 26.06 18.18
C PRO A 246 -8.05 25.30 19.23
N LEU A 247 -6.72 25.48 19.23
CA LEU A 247 -5.81 24.84 20.19
C LEU A 247 -5.89 25.43 21.60
N ASP A 248 -6.34 26.67 21.74
CA ASP A 248 -6.36 27.38 23.02
C ASP A 248 -7.60 27.04 23.87
N LYS A 249 -8.56 26.28 23.32
CA LYS A 249 -9.89 26.03 23.91
C LYS A 249 -9.94 24.93 24.99
N LYS A 250 -8.85 24.19 25.25
CA LYS A 250 -8.88 22.96 26.08
C LYS A 250 -7.88 22.94 27.24
N ILE A 251 -7.76 24.06 27.97
CA ILE A 251 -7.14 24.06 29.31
C ILE A 251 -8.15 24.62 30.31
N SER A 252 -9.12 23.80 30.68
CA SER A 252 -9.99 23.98 31.86
C SER A 252 -10.28 22.63 32.47
#